data_AF-R7H1F6-F1
#
_entry.id   AF-R7H1F6-F1
#
_cell.length_a   1.000
_cell.length_b   1.000
_cell.length_c   1.000
_cell.angle_alpha   90.00
_cell.angle_beta   90.00
_cell.angle_gamma   90.00
#
_symmetry.space_group_name_H-M   'P 1'
#
loop_
_entity.id
_entity.type
_entity.pdbx_description
1 polymer ?
#
loop_
_entity_poly.entity_id
_entity_poly.type
_entity_poly.pdbx_seq_one_letter_code
_entity_poly.pdbx_strand_id
1 'polypeptide(L)'
;MYYSDKTNDHNDFKLLKTFTHSGGKWDSYTVDLPEGASYFAIRCATKADNAYMLLLDDIVYKAGFGKLEGFRVYRNDKMIKELPATATSYDINFDPKAEPTRYSVSAVFTGGESAAATSDDCQTAIHGITIDAQHSADVYTIDGKLVMKNATSLSSLKRGVYVVNGVKIVK
;
A
#
# COMPACT_ATOMS: atom_id res chain seq x y z
N MET A 1 -18.19 -2.80 -29.18
CA MET A 1 -17.35 -2.20 -28.14
C MET A 1 -15.97 -1.92 -28.69
N TYR A 2 -15.50 -0.70 -28.49
CA TYR A 2 -14.16 -0.25 -28.84
C TYR A 2 -13.50 0.37 -27.60
N TYR A 3 -12.18 0.46 -27.59
CA TYR A 3 -11.42 1.15 -26.55
C TYR A 3 -10.27 1.96 -27.16
N SER A 4 -9.80 2.98 -26.45
CA SER A 4 -8.58 3.72 -26.77
C SER A 4 -7.72 3.87 -25.52
N ASP A 5 -6.43 3.61 -25.67
CA ASP A 5 -5.36 3.81 -24.69
C ASP A 5 -4.60 5.13 -24.90
N LYS A 6 -5.07 5.98 -25.82
CA LYS A 6 -4.40 7.23 -26.23
C LYS A 6 -5.28 8.46 -26.03
N THR A 7 -6.20 8.71 -26.96
CA THR A 7 -7.07 9.89 -26.99
C THR A 7 -8.52 9.50 -27.29
N ASN A 8 -9.43 10.46 -27.27
CA ASN A 8 -10.81 10.28 -27.71
C ASN A 8 -11.02 10.52 -29.22
N ASP A 9 -9.95 10.65 -30.01
CA ASP A 9 -10.03 10.69 -31.48
C ASP A 9 -10.53 9.33 -32.01
N HIS A 10 -11.44 9.37 -32.99
CA HIS A 10 -12.01 8.18 -33.63
C HIS A 10 -10.94 7.19 -34.12
N ASN A 11 -9.82 7.69 -34.65
CA ASN A 11 -8.76 6.87 -35.22
C ASN A 11 -7.92 6.13 -34.17
N ASP A 12 -7.98 6.55 -32.91
CA ASP A 12 -7.27 5.89 -31.82
C ASP A 12 -8.05 4.71 -31.22
N PHE A 13 -9.32 4.55 -31.59
CA PHE A 13 -10.14 3.44 -31.10
C PHE A 13 -9.83 2.12 -31.80
N LYS A 14 -9.61 1.08 -31.00
CA LYS A 14 -9.41 -0.31 -31.41
C LYS A 14 -10.68 -1.10 -31.11
N LEU A 15 -11.09 -1.96 -32.05
CA LEU A 15 -12.23 -2.86 -31.81
C LEU A 15 -11.87 -3.83 -30.68
N LEU A 16 -12.70 -3.85 -29.63
CA LEU A 16 -12.54 -4.77 -28.51
C LEU A 16 -13.39 -6.03 -28.69
N LYS A 17 -14.68 -5.84 -28.94
CA LYS A 17 -15.65 -6.93 -29.07
C LYS A 17 -16.88 -6.49 -29.85
N THR A 18 -17.41 -7.38 -30.68
CA THR A 18 -18.67 -7.19 -31.39
C THR A 18 -19.75 -8.04 -30.75
N PHE A 19 -20.95 -7.48 -30.62
CA PHE A 19 -22.14 -8.17 -30.16
C PHE A 19 -23.19 -8.11 -31.27
N THR A 20 -23.93 -9.20 -31.45
CA THR A 20 -25.09 -9.25 -32.33
C THR A 20 -26.32 -9.37 -31.45
N HIS A 21 -27.27 -8.47 -31.66
CA HIS A 21 -28.52 -8.43 -30.92
C HIS A 21 -29.69 -8.36 -31.91
N SER A 22 -30.80 -9.02 -31.60
CA SER A 22 -31.97 -9.09 -32.47
C SER A 22 -33.24 -9.37 -31.66
N GLY A 23 -34.41 -9.16 -32.28
CA GLY A 23 -35.69 -9.55 -31.69
C GLY A 23 -36.32 -8.52 -30.73
N GLY A 24 -35.76 -7.31 -30.61
CA GLY A 24 -36.37 -6.19 -29.89
C GLY A 24 -36.52 -6.44 -28.38
N LYS A 25 -35.63 -7.22 -27.78
CA LYS A 25 -35.62 -7.55 -26.35
C LYS A 25 -34.45 -6.83 -25.67
N TRP A 26 -34.50 -6.66 -24.35
CA TRP A 26 -33.35 -6.16 -23.60
C TRP A 26 -32.41 -7.30 -23.26
N ASP A 27 -31.12 -7.13 -23.55
CA ASP A 27 -30.03 -8.03 -23.16
C ASP A 27 -28.94 -7.24 -22.43
N SER A 28 -28.25 -7.90 -21.50
CA SER A 28 -27.10 -7.34 -20.80
C SER A 28 -25.79 -7.85 -21.41
N TYR A 29 -24.82 -6.94 -21.58
CA TYR A 29 -23.49 -7.26 -22.10
C TYR A 29 -22.41 -6.74 -21.18
N THR A 30 -21.45 -7.61 -20.85
CA THR A 30 -20.28 -7.25 -20.05
C THR A 30 -19.01 -7.44 -20.89
N VAL A 31 -18.08 -6.51 -20.75
CA VAL A 31 -16.74 -6.59 -21.36
C VAL A 31 -15.71 -6.03 -20.39
N ASP A 32 -14.59 -6.74 -20.23
CA ASP A 32 -13.45 -6.21 -19.50
C ASP A 32 -12.65 -5.30 -20.43
N LEU A 33 -12.35 -4.09 -19.94
CA LEU A 33 -11.46 -3.18 -20.65
C LEU A 33 -10.01 -3.60 -20.40
N PRO A 34 -9.16 -3.57 -21.44
CA PRO A 34 -7.74 -3.87 -21.27
C PRO A 34 -7.05 -2.80 -20.41
N GLU A 35 -5.95 -3.18 -19.77
CA GLU A 35 -5.10 -2.25 -19.02
C GLU A 35 -4.69 -1.05 -19.88
N GLY A 36 -4.67 0.14 -19.28
CA GLY A 36 -4.33 1.39 -19.97
C GLY A 36 -5.44 1.99 -20.83
N ALA A 37 -6.59 1.32 -20.99
CA ALA A 37 -7.75 1.92 -21.65
C ALA A 37 -8.20 3.19 -20.90
N SER A 38 -8.19 4.31 -21.60
CA SER A 38 -8.60 5.62 -21.08
C SER A 38 -9.98 6.03 -21.60
N TYR A 39 -10.42 5.45 -22.72
CA TYR A 39 -11.71 5.67 -23.33
C TYR A 39 -12.32 4.35 -23.81
N PHE A 40 -13.65 4.24 -23.80
CA PHE A 40 -14.39 3.18 -24.47
C PHE A 40 -15.54 3.76 -25.29
N ALA A 41 -15.95 3.03 -26.33
CA ALA A 41 -17.05 3.44 -27.19
C ALA A 41 -17.98 2.26 -27.53
N ILE A 42 -19.28 2.54 -27.49
CA ILE A 42 -20.33 1.68 -28.02
C ILE A 42 -20.66 2.21 -29.42
N ARG A 43 -20.45 1.39 -30.46
CA ARG A 43 -20.70 1.78 -31.85
C ARG A 43 -21.72 0.83 -32.46
N CYS A 44 -22.82 1.38 -32.98
CA CYS A 44 -23.70 0.66 -33.89
C CYS A 44 -22.95 0.45 -35.22
N ALA A 45 -22.69 -0.81 -35.57
CA ALA A 45 -21.96 -1.19 -36.79
C ALA A 45 -22.87 -1.95 -37.78
N THR A 46 -24.18 -1.89 -37.59
CA THR A 46 -25.16 -2.55 -38.46
C THR A 46 -25.14 -1.90 -39.85
N LYS A 47 -25.14 -2.72 -40.90
CA LYS A 47 -25.23 -2.23 -42.29
C LYS A 47 -26.54 -1.46 -42.48
N ALA A 48 -26.52 -0.43 -43.33
CA ALA A 48 -27.65 0.46 -43.58
C ALA A 48 -28.94 -0.31 -43.93
N ASP A 49 -28.85 -1.31 -44.80
CA ASP A 49 -30.01 -2.11 -45.24
C ASP A 49 -30.67 -2.92 -44.10
N ASN A 50 -29.96 -3.11 -42.99
CA ASN A 50 -30.42 -3.81 -41.79
C ASN A 50 -30.48 -2.90 -40.56
N ALA A 51 -30.31 -1.58 -40.75
CA ALA A 51 -30.21 -0.66 -39.64
C ALA A 51 -31.58 -0.48 -38.99
N TYR A 52 -31.64 -0.75 -37.69
CA TYR A 52 -32.74 -0.39 -36.82
C TYR A 52 -32.19 0.46 -35.66
N MET A 53 -33.05 0.85 -34.73
CA MET A 53 -32.64 1.63 -33.56
C MET A 53 -31.75 0.80 -32.62
N LEU A 54 -30.63 1.38 -32.19
CA LEU A 54 -29.87 0.89 -31.04
C LEU A 54 -30.33 1.66 -29.80
N LEU A 55 -30.97 0.95 -28.87
CA LEU A 55 -31.33 1.48 -27.56
C LEU A 55 -30.31 0.97 -26.53
N LEU A 56 -29.89 1.86 -25.64
CA LEU A 56 -28.94 1.56 -24.57
C LEU A 56 -29.54 2.09 -23.27
N ASP A 57 -29.48 1.29 -22.22
CA ASP A 57 -29.89 1.68 -20.87
C ASP A 57 -28.94 1.02 -19.85
N ASP A 58 -28.94 1.53 -18.61
CA ASP A 58 -28.18 1.00 -17.48
C ASP A 58 -26.66 0.80 -17.74
N ILE A 59 -26.01 1.79 -18.36
CA ILE A 59 -24.56 1.74 -18.61
C ILE A 59 -23.79 1.96 -17.30
N VAL A 60 -23.22 0.88 -16.77
CA VAL A 60 -22.32 0.93 -15.61
C VAL A 60 -20.88 0.70 -16.07
N TYR A 61 -19.98 1.61 -15.70
CA TYR A 61 -18.53 1.41 -15.83
C TYR A 61 -17.89 1.26 -14.45
N LYS A 62 -16.95 0.33 -14.33
CA LYS A 62 -16.10 0.18 -13.14
C LYS A 62 -14.68 0.57 -13.54
N ALA A 63 -14.25 1.77 -13.16
CA ALA A 63 -12.88 2.19 -13.41
C ALA A 63 -11.91 1.51 -12.45
N GLY A 64 -10.74 1.13 -12.95
CA GLY A 64 -9.56 0.99 -12.11
C GLY A 64 -9.06 2.38 -11.67
N PHE A 65 -8.07 2.44 -10.78
CA PHE A 65 -7.55 3.71 -10.26
C PHE A 65 -6.74 4.53 -11.29
N GLY A 66 -6.54 4.00 -12.50
CA GLY A 66 -5.79 4.62 -13.59
C GLY A 66 -4.36 4.10 -13.67
N LYS A 67 -3.48 4.81 -14.39
CA LYS A 67 -2.06 4.44 -14.52
C LYS A 67 -1.35 4.71 -13.20
N LEU A 68 -0.53 3.77 -12.72
CA LEU A 68 0.35 4.00 -11.57
C LEU A 68 1.39 5.08 -11.91
N GLU A 69 1.42 6.14 -11.11
CA GLU A 69 2.37 7.25 -11.23
C GLU A 69 3.51 7.14 -10.22
N GLY A 70 3.23 6.59 -9.04
CA GLY A 70 4.22 6.48 -7.97
C GLY A 70 3.68 5.96 -6.65
N PHE A 71 4.47 6.21 -5.61
CA PHE A 71 4.13 5.89 -4.23
C PHE A 71 4.41 7.07 -3.32
N ARG A 72 3.65 7.17 -2.22
CA ARG A 72 3.89 8.12 -1.14
C ARG A 72 4.20 7.38 0.14
N VAL A 73 5.26 7.79 0.82
CA VAL A 73 5.66 7.25 2.13
C VAL A 73 5.28 8.25 3.20
N TYR A 74 4.64 7.75 4.23
CA TYR A 74 4.16 8.52 5.38
C TYR A 74 4.81 8.04 6.66
N ARG A 75 4.97 8.99 7.59
CA ARG A 75 5.38 8.75 8.97
C ARG A 75 4.40 9.46 9.88
N ASN A 76 3.65 8.72 10.69
CA ASN A 76 2.58 9.25 11.54
C ASN A 76 1.61 10.15 10.74
N ASP A 77 1.10 9.60 9.63
CA ASP A 77 0.15 10.23 8.70
C ASP A 77 0.66 11.50 7.98
N LYS A 78 1.93 11.88 8.20
CA LYS A 78 2.59 12.96 7.48
C LYS A 78 3.44 12.41 6.34
N MET A 79 3.24 12.91 5.12
CA MET A 79 4.05 12.52 3.97
C MET A 79 5.51 12.94 4.20
N ILE A 80 6.42 12.00 4.00
CA ILE A 80 7.88 12.23 4.10
C ILE A 80 8.60 12.02 2.77
N LYS A 81 8.00 11.31 1.81
CA LYS A 81 8.62 11.02 0.52
C LYS A 81 7.60 10.71 -0.57
N GLU A 82 7.90 11.16 -1.79
CA GLU A 82 7.29 10.66 -3.04
C GLU A 82 8.32 9.83 -3.81
N LEU A 83 7.86 8.74 -4.43
CA LEU A 83 8.66 7.77 -5.16
C LEU A 83 8.05 7.51 -6.54
N PRO A 84 8.86 7.21 -7.58
CA PRO A 84 8.35 6.88 -8.90
C PRO A 84 7.63 5.52 -8.93
N ALA A 85 6.81 5.28 -9.94
CA ALA A 85 6.08 4.01 -10.14
C ALA A 85 6.99 2.77 -10.22
N THR A 86 8.28 2.95 -10.52
CA THR A 86 9.28 1.87 -10.60
C THR A 86 9.96 1.56 -9.26
N ALA A 87 9.67 2.31 -8.20
CA ALA A 87 10.29 2.10 -6.90
C ALA A 87 9.76 0.83 -6.23
N THR A 88 10.68 0.00 -5.74
CA THR A 88 10.36 -1.23 -5.00
C THR A 88 10.77 -1.15 -3.52
N SER A 89 11.50 -0.11 -3.12
CA SER A 89 11.96 0.11 -1.74
C SER A 89 12.26 1.59 -1.48
N TYR A 90 12.31 1.95 -0.20
CA TYR A 90 12.77 3.25 0.27
C TYR A 90 13.40 3.09 1.66
N ASP A 91 14.65 3.53 1.78
CA ASP A 91 15.38 3.49 3.04
C ASP A 91 15.18 4.78 3.85
N ILE A 92 14.97 4.61 5.15
CA ILE A 92 14.82 5.73 6.09
C ILE A 92 15.95 5.63 7.10
N ASN A 93 16.68 6.74 7.27
CA ASN A 93 17.66 6.83 8.34
C ASN A 93 16.93 6.79 9.68
N PHE A 94 17.34 5.86 10.54
CA PHE A 94 16.82 5.76 11.89
C PHE A 94 17.16 7.03 12.68
N ASP A 95 16.12 7.68 13.22
CA ASP A 95 16.26 8.82 14.14
C ASP A 95 15.93 8.35 15.56
N PRO A 96 16.92 8.24 16.46
CA PRO A 96 16.71 7.78 17.84
C PRO A 96 15.89 8.74 18.70
N LYS A 97 15.64 9.98 18.23
CA LYS A 97 14.83 10.97 18.93
C LYS A 97 13.43 11.11 18.34
N ALA A 98 13.11 10.36 17.30
CA ALA A 98 11.78 10.39 16.74
C ALA A 98 10.79 9.68 17.67
N GLU A 99 9.59 10.25 17.77
CA GLU A 99 8.43 9.62 18.41
C GLU A 99 8.20 8.19 17.89
N PRO A 100 7.43 7.34 18.59
CA PRO A 100 6.98 6.06 18.04
C PRO A 100 6.38 6.27 16.65
N THR A 101 6.94 5.60 15.64
CA THR A 101 6.59 5.89 14.25
C THR A 101 5.95 4.72 13.56
N ARG A 102 4.70 4.93 13.15
CA ARG A 102 4.02 4.09 12.16
C ARG A 102 4.41 4.59 10.77
N TYR A 103 4.87 3.68 9.94
CA TYR A 103 5.09 3.94 8.53
C TYR A 103 3.91 3.40 7.73
N SER A 104 3.54 4.14 6.69
CA SER A 104 2.57 3.68 5.70
C SER A 104 2.98 4.10 4.31
N VAL A 105 2.52 3.34 3.33
CA VAL A 105 2.79 3.59 1.91
C VAL A 105 1.48 3.51 1.14
N SER A 106 1.22 4.49 0.28
CA SER A 106 0.09 4.47 -0.66
C SER A 106 0.60 4.45 -2.11
N ALA A 107 -0.23 3.96 -3.02
CA ALA A 107 -0.02 4.05 -4.45
C ALA A 107 -0.73 5.30 -4.99
N VAL A 108 -0.04 6.05 -5.85
CA VAL A 108 -0.58 7.22 -6.54
C VAL A 108 -0.85 6.83 -7.98
N PHE A 109 -2.09 6.94 -8.41
CA PHE A 109 -2.53 6.72 -9.77
C PHE A 109 -3.04 8.01 -10.39
N THR A 110 -3.14 8.07 -11.72
CA THR A 110 -3.71 9.22 -12.45
C THR A 110 -5.12 9.61 -11.96
N GLY A 111 -5.90 8.63 -11.46
CA GLY A 111 -7.26 8.83 -10.96
C GLY A 111 -7.35 9.14 -9.46
N GLY A 112 -6.22 9.17 -8.74
CA GLY A 112 -6.18 9.44 -7.31
C GLY A 112 -5.23 8.53 -6.53
N GLU A 113 -5.21 8.72 -5.22
CA GLU A 113 -4.36 7.98 -4.29
C GLU A 113 -5.13 6.83 -3.64
N SER A 114 -4.49 5.68 -3.50
CA SER A 114 -5.07 4.53 -2.80
C SER A 114 -5.15 4.77 -1.29
N ALA A 115 -5.91 3.91 -0.60
CA ALA A 115 -5.71 3.74 0.84
C ALA A 115 -4.24 3.35 1.13
N ALA A 116 -3.68 3.86 2.22
CA ALA A 116 -2.32 3.54 2.62
C ALA A 116 -2.25 2.13 3.24
N ALA A 117 -1.29 1.33 2.80
CA ALA A 117 -0.91 0.10 3.47
C ALA A 117 -0.04 0.44 4.69
N THR A 118 -0.32 -0.18 5.82
CA THR A 118 0.37 0.09 7.09
C THR A 118 0.87 -1.21 7.69
N SER A 119 2.04 -1.20 8.32
CA SER A 119 2.43 -2.27 9.23
C SER A 119 2.09 -1.86 10.67
N ASP A 120 1.40 -2.73 11.40
CA ASP A 120 1.19 -2.56 12.84
C ASP A 120 2.43 -2.97 13.66
N ASP A 121 3.50 -3.41 12.98
CA ASP A 121 4.81 -3.64 13.56
C ASP A 121 5.43 -2.31 13.98
N CYS A 122 5.17 -1.93 15.24
CA CYS A 122 5.96 -0.96 15.95
C CYS A 122 7.39 -1.52 16.05
N GLN A 123 8.41 -0.74 15.66
CA GLN A 123 9.79 -1.06 16.02
C GLN A 123 9.85 -1.30 17.53
N THR A 124 10.10 -2.54 17.94
CA THR A 124 10.34 -2.82 19.36
C THR A 124 11.71 -2.26 19.70
N ALA A 125 11.70 -1.16 20.47
CA ALA A 125 12.89 -0.50 20.98
C ALA A 125 13.79 -1.48 21.73
N ILE A 126 14.82 -2.01 21.07
CA ILE A 126 16.08 -2.33 21.76
C ILE A 126 16.93 -1.07 21.61
N HIS A 127 16.74 -0.13 22.54
CA HIS A 127 17.53 1.09 22.63
C HIS A 127 18.39 1.06 23.89
N GLY A 128 19.63 1.53 23.76
CA GLY A 128 20.52 1.77 24.90
C GLY A 128 20.99 0.50 25.62
N ILE A 129 21.61 -0.43 24.90
CA ILE A 129 22.39 -1.50 25.55
C ILE A 129 23.61 -0.82 26.18
N THR A 130 23.55 -0.56 27.48
CA THR A 130 24.69 -0.13 28.27
C THR A 130 25.30 -1.34 28.96
N ILE A 131 26.56 -1.26 29.35
CA ILE A 131 27.33 -2.40 29.90
C ILE A 131 27.35 -2.38 31.43
N ASP A 132 26.89 -1.31 32.09
CA ASP A 132 27.14 -1.16 33.52
C ASP A 132 26.02 -0.50 34.31
N ALA A 133 25.74 -1.08 35.47
CA ALA A 133 24.83 -0.55 36.47
C ALA A 133 25.67 0.17 37.53
N GLN A 134 25.85 1.49 37.36
CA GLN A 134 26.68 2.30 38.28
C GLN A 134 26.15 2.40 39.72
N HIS A 135 24.96 1.88 40.02
CA HIS A 135 24.35 1.90 41.36
C HIS A 135 23.64 0.57 41.65
N SER A 136 23.47 0.24 42.94
CA SER A 136 22.76 -0.98 43.35
C SER A 136 21.34 -1.01 42.78
N ALA A 137 20.98 -2.07 42.07
CA ALA A 137 19.70 -2.17 41.39
C ALA A 137 19.13 -3.59 41.46
N ASP A 138 17.81 -3.70 41.45
CA ASP A 138 17.14 -4.97 41.20
C ASP A 138 17.29 -5.35 39.72
N VAL A 139 17.64 -6.60 39.47
CA VAL A 139 17.89 -7.15 38.14
C VAL A 139 16.78 -8.14 37.80
N TYR A 140 16.17 -7.95 36.64
CA TYR A 140 15.10 -8.80 36.14
C TYR A 140 15.51 -9.47 34.83
N THR A 141 14.94 -10.63 34.54
CA THR A 141 14.91 -11.15 33.16
C THR A 141 14.01 -10.28 32.28
N ILE A 142 14.10 -10.45 30.95
CA ILE A 142 13.24 -9.73 30.00
C ILE A 142 11.74 -10.07 30.14
N ASP A 143 11.40 -11.21 30.75
CA ASP A 143 10.02 -11.58 31.12
C ASP A 143 9.62 -11.10 32.54
N GLY A 144 10.42 -10.23 33.16
CA GLY A 144 10.06 -9.53 34.40
C GLY A 144 10.31 -10.30 35.70
N LYS A 145 11.04 -11.43 35.68
CA LYS A 145 11.35 -12.20 36.90
C LYS A 145 12.58 -11.61 37.59
N LEU A 146 12.46 -11.32 38.88
CA LEU A 146 13.59 -10.88 39.70
C LEU A 146 14.64 -12.00 39.81
N VAL A 147 15.86 -11.73 39.35
CA VAL A 147 16.99 -12.69 39.40
C VAL A 147 18.10 -12.25 40.34
N MET A 148 18.16 -10.98 40.70
CA MET A 148 19.09 -10.47 41.70
C MET A 148 18.52 -9.20 42.34
N LYS A 149 18.56 -9.12 43.67
CA LYS A 149 18.10 -7.96 44.43
C LYS A 149 19.27 -7.10 44.86
N ASN A 150 19.17 -5.78 44.75
CA ASN A 150 20.21 -4.81 45.11
C ASN A 150 21.61 -5.16 44.54
N ALA A 151 21.67 -5.59 43.29
CA ALA A 151 22.91 -5.97 42.62
C ALA A 151 23.86 -4.78 42.47
N THR A 152 25.07 -4.90 43.01
CA THR A 152 26.19 -3.96 42.77
C THR A 152 27.14 -4.42 41.66
N SER A 153 26.95 -5.65 41.17
CA SER A 153 27.67 -6.22 40.03
C SER A 153 26.79 -7.26 39.35
N LEU A 154 26.90 -7.36 38.04
CA LEU A 154 26.22 -8.39 37.27
C LEU A 154 27.04 -9.67 37.15
N SER A 155 28.32 -9.68 37.55
CA SER A 155 29.34 -10.71 37.27
C SER A 155 28.95 -12.16 37.59
N SER A 156 28.04 -12.40 38.52
CA SER A 156 27.53 -13.73 38.89
C SER A 156 26.38 -14.27 38.01
N LEU A 157 25.72 -13.41 37.22
CA LEU A 157 24.68 -13.85 36.28
C LEU A 157 25.24 -14.65 35.09
N LYS A 158 24.42 -15.44 34.42
CA LYS A 158 24.83 -16.05 33.13
C LYS A 158 24.88 -14.97 32.04
N ARG A 159 25.55 -15.25 30.92
CA ARG A 159 25.49 -14.36 29.75
C ARG A 159 24.05 -14.28 29.23
N GLY A 160 23.59 -13.09 28.88
CA GLY A 160 22.20 -12.88 28.47
C GLY A 160 21.75 -11.43 28.53
N VAL A 161 20.45 -11.21 28.29
CA VAL A 161 19.79 -9.90 28.33
C VAL A 161 19.02 -9.76 29.64
N TYR A 162 19.25 -8.66 30.35
CA TYR A 162 18.62 -8.35 31.63
C TYR A 162 18.03 -6.94 31.64
N VAL A 163 17.07 -6.68 32.52
CA VAL A 163 16.57 -5.33 32.82
C VAL A 163 17.15 -4.89 34.15
N VAL A 164 17.89 -3.79 34.15
CA VAL A 164 18.54 -3.20 35.34
C VAL A 164 18.22 -1.71 35.36
N ASN A 165 17.62 -1.20 36.44
CA ASN A 165 17.13 0.18 36.53
C ASN A 165 16.25 0.61 35.32
N GLY A 166 15.41 -0.32 34.84
CA GLY A 166 14.54 -0.07 33.68
C GLY A 166 15.24 -0.08 32.32
N VAL A 167 16.55 -0.37 32.26
CA VAL A 167 17.36 -0.40 31.03
C VAL A 167 17.73 -1.84 30.68
N LYS A 168 17.69 -2.19 29.39
CA LYS A 168 18.15 -3.50 28.91
C LYS A 168 19.69 -3.52 28.82
N ILE A 169 20.32 -4.49 29.48
CA ILE A 169 21.77 -4.69 29.49
C ILE A 169 22.10 -6.07 28.92
N VAL A 170 23.17 -6.14 28.12
CA VAL A 170 23.77 -7.42 27.69
C VAL A 170 24.98 -7.70 28.57
N LYS A 171 25.00 -8.89 29.16
CA LYS A 171 26.10 -9.37 30.00
C LYS A 171 26.81 -10.56 29.38
#